data_AF-A0A9E6WCM9-F1
#
_entry.id   AF-A0A9E6WCM9-F1
#
_cell.length_a   1.000
_cell.length_b   1.000
_cell.length_c   1.000
_cell.angle_alpha   90.00
_cell.angle_beta   90.00
_cell.angle_gamma   90.00
#
_symmetry.space_group_name_H-M   'P 1'
#
loop_
_entity.id
_entity.type
_entity.pdbx_description
1 polymer ?
#
loop_
_entity_poly.entity_id
_entity_poly.type
_entity_poly.pdbx_seq_one_letter_code
_entity_poly.pdbx_strand_id
1 'polypeptide(L)' 'MAKPTADNQTRSEVKSRASIKRPPMFTVLMHNDDYTTMEFVVEALIAVFHKSPTEANRIMLHIHFKG' A
#
# COMPACT_ATOMS: atom_id res chain seq x y z
N MET A 1 -8.61 4.72 -67.97
CA MET A 1 -8.67 5.90 -67.10
C MET A 1 -9.04 5.42 -65.70
N ALA A 2 -8.20 5.70 -64.71
CA ALA A 2 -8.30 5.19 -63.34
C ALA A 2 -9.02 6.18 -62.40
N LYS A 3 -9.78 5.66 -61.42
CA LYS A 3 -10.17 6.30 -60.15
C LYS A 3 -11.08 5.37 -59.33
N PRO A 4 -11.12 5.47 -57.99
CA PRO A 4 -10.01 5.24 -57.07
C PRO A 4 -10.35 4.11 -56.07
N THR A 5 -9.33 3.43 -55.58
CA THR A 5 -9.37 2.47 -54.48
C THR A 5 -9.87 3.15 -53.20
N ALA A 6 -11.02 2.70 -52.69
CA ALA A 6 -11.45 3.01 -51.33
C ALA A 6 -10.61 2.14 -50.39
N ASP A 7 -9.47 2.70 -49.95
CA ASP A 7 -8.71 2.17 -48.82
C ASP A 7 -9.64 2.20 -47.60
N ASN A 8 -10.15 1.02 -47.25
CA ASN A 8 -10.79 0.77 -45.98
C ASN A 8 -9.69 0.84 -44.92
N GLN A 9 -9.37 2.07 -44.49
CA GLN A 9 -8.45 2.32 -43.40
C GLN A 9 -9.03 1.64 -42.16
N THR A 10 -8.52 0.47 -41.86
CA THR A 10 -8.59 -0.16 -40.55
C THR A 10 -8.06 0.85 -39.55
N ARG A 11 -8.96 1.62 -38.94
CA ARG A 11 -8.66 2.43 -37.78
C ARG A 11 -8.34 1.44 -36.67
N SER A 12 -7.08 1.03 -36.59
CA SER A 12 -6.57 0.32 -35.44
C SER A 12 -6.72 1.29 -34.27
N GLU A 13 -7.80 1.09 -33.51
CA GLU A 13 -7.86 1.57 -32.14
C GLU A 13 -6.77 0.84 -31.37
N VAL A 14 -5.53 1.29 -31.53
CA VAL A 14 -4.50 1.05 -30.52
C VAL A 14 -4.90 1.95 -29.36
N LYS A 15 -5.96 1.55 -28.63
CA LYS A 15 -6.19 1.98 -27.27
C LYS A 15 -4.96 1.54 -26.52
N SER A 16 -4.01 2.45 -26.38
CA SER A 16 -2.90 2.29 -25.45
C SER A 16 -3.53 1.88 -24.12
N ARG A 17 -3.34 0.63 -23.72
CA ARG A 17 -3.65 0.19 -22.37
C ARG A 17 -2.74 1.02 -21.49
N ALA A 18 -3.23 2.17 -21.02
CA ALA A 18 -2.57 2.94 -19.99
C ALA A 18 -2.39 1.95 -18.83
N SER A 19 -1.16 1.51 -18.62
CA SER A 19 -0.83 0.60 -17.53
C SER A 19 -1.14 1.34 -16.24
N ILE A 20 -2.22 0.94 -15.57
CA ILE A 20 -2.54 1.44 -14.23
C ILE A 20 -1.41 0.94 -13.33
N LYS A 21 -0.47 1.84 -13.02
CA LYS A 21 0.61 1.55 -12.07
C LYS A 21 -0.01 1.44 -10.68
N ARG A 22 0.38 0.42 -9.93
CA ARG A 22 -0.01 0.30 -8.51
C ARG A 22 0.57 1.50 -7.74
N PRO A 23 -0.19 2.08 -6.79
CA PRO A 23 0.35 3.12 -5.93
C PRO A 23 1.60 2.62 -5.19
N PRO A 24 2.60 3.49 -4.96
CA PRO A 24 3.73 3.15 -4.10
C PRO A 24 3.24 2.91 -2.67
N MET A 25 3.76 1.86 -2.02
CA MET A 25 3.47 1.55 -0.63
C MET A 25 4.46 2.27 0.29
N PHE A 26 4.01 2.56 1.51
CA PHE A 26 4.84 3.14 2.58
C PHE A 26 4.83 2.24 3.81
N THR A 27 5.94 2.24 4.54
CA THR A 27 6.06 1.53 5.82
C THR A 27 5.72 2.47 6.96
N VAL A 28 4.88 2.01 7.88
CA VAL A 28 4.64 2.68 9.16
C VAL A 28 5.60 2.08 10.19
N LEU A 29 6.41 2.93 10.82
CA LEU A 29 7.38 2.54 11.85
C LEU A 29 6.97 3.16 13.19
N MET A 30 7.12 2.39 14.27
CA MET A 30 6.95 2.87 15.63
C MET A 30 8.29 2.70 16.35
N HIS A 31 8.80 3.81 16.88
CA HIS A 31 10.09 3.88 17.58
C HIS A 31 9.86 3.81 19.09
N ASN A 32 10.78 3.16 19.82
CA ASN A 32 10.71 3.10 21.28
C ASN A 32 10.94 4.47 21.95
N ASP A 33 10.31 4.70 23.11
CA ASP A 33 10.55 5.86 23.97
C ASP A 33 10.33 5.51 25.45
N ASP A 34 10.76 6.39 26.37
CA ASP A 34 10.75 6.14 27.82
C ASP A 34 9.51 6.69 28.56
N TYR A 35 8.52 7.23 27.85
CA TYR A 35 7.36 7.90 28.43
C TYR A 35 6.03 7.21 28.09
N THR A 36 5.91 6.67 26.89
CA THR A 36 4.68 6.01 26.43
C THR A 36 4.50 4.66 27.13
N THR A 37 3.33 4.43 27.73
CA THR A 37 3.06 3.16 28.42
C THR A 37 2.91 2.00 27.43
N MET A 38 3.30 0.79 27.87
CA MET A 38 3.14 -0.43 27.07
C MET A 38 1.66 -0.69 26.71
N GLU A 39 0.76 -0.42 27.65
CA GLU A 39 -0.70 -0.56 27.46
C GLU A 39 -1.20 0.35 26.34
N PHE A 40 -0.79 1.62 26.34
CA PHE A 40 -1.17 2.57 25.29
C PHE A 40 -0.72 2.09 23.90
N VAL A 41 0.51 1.57 23.79
CA VAL A 41 1.03 1.02 22.53
C VAL A 41 0.19 -0.16 22.05
N VAL A 42 -0.17 -1.08 22.95
CA VAL A 42 -1.01 -2.23 22.62
C VAL A 42 -2.39 -1.77 22.15
N GLU A 43 -3.01 -0.83 22.86
CA GLU A 43 -4.31 -0.26 22.48
C GLU A 43 -4.25 0.43 21.11
N ALA A 44 -3.21 1.20 20.83
CA ALA A 44 -3.02 1.84 19.52
C ALA A 44 -2.88 0.82 18.38
N LEU A 45 -2.11 -0.26 18.60
CA LEU A 45 -1.95 -1.36 17.65
C LEU A 45 -3.27 -2.10 17.37
N ILE A 46 -4.14 -2.24 18.38
CA ILE A 46 -5.47 -2.84 18.23
C ILE A 46 -6.42 -1.86 17.51
N ALA A 47 -6.54 -0.63 17.98
CA ALA A 47 -7.55 0.33 17.52
C ALA A 47 -7.26 0.90 16.13
N VAL A 48 -5.99 1.17 15.80
CA VAL A 48 -5.61 1.83 14.53
C VAL A 48 -5.16 0.81 13.49
N PHE A 49 -4.37 -0.17 13.91
CA PHE A 49 -3.76 -1.16 13.01
C PHE A 49 -4.47 -2.51 13.00
N HIS A 50 -5.57 -2.65 13.75
CA HIS A 50 -6.43 -3.83 13.80
C HIS A 50 -5.66 -5.12 14.11
N LYS A 51 -4.63 -5.02 14.96
CA LYS A 51 -3.87 -6.18 15.40
C LYS A 51 -4.65 -6.98 16.44
N SER A 52 -4.48 -8.30 16.41
CA SER A 52 -4.98 -9.13 17.51
C SER A 52 -4.25 -8.78 18.81
N PRO A 53 -4.87 -8.98 20.00
CA PRO A 53 -4.21 -8.69 21.28
C PRO A 53 -2.84 -9.39 21.42
N THR A 54 -2.74 -10.65 20.98
CA THR A 54 -1.49 -11.42 21.01
C THR A 54 -0.42 -10.82 20.10
N GLU A 55 -0.79 -10.42 18.88
CA GLU A 55 0.14 -9.80 17.94
C GLU A 55 0.58 -8.41 18.41
N ALA A 56 -0.35 -7.61 18.94
CA ALA A 56 -0.08 -6.28 19.48
C ALA A 56 0.95 -6.35 20.63
N ASN A 57 0.76 -7.28 21.58
CA ASN A 57 1.72 -7.50 22.66
C ASN A 57 3.11 -7.90 22.14
N ARG A 58 3.18 -8.79 21.14
CA ARG A 58 4.45 -9.21 20.53
C ARG A 58 5.16 -8.04 19.85
N ILE A 59 4.42 -7.20 19.12
CA ILE A 59 4.97 -6.03 18.44
C ILE A 59 5.45 -5.00 19.47
N MET A 60 4.66 -4.73 20.50
CA MET A 60 5.03 -3.81 21.59
C MET A 60 6.33 -4.24 22.27
N LEU A 61 6.47 -5.52 22.65
CA LEU A 61 7.70 -6.04 23.24
C LEU A 61 8.90 -5.93 22.28
N HIS A 62 8.66 -6.09 20.97
CA HIS A 62 9.70 -5.92 19.98
C HIS A 62 10.20 -4.48 19.92
N ILE A 63 9.29 -3.50 19.91
CA ILE A 63 9.63 -2.07 19.95
C ILE A 63 10.46 -1.78 21.19
N HIS A 64 9.97 -2.19 22.36
CA HIS A 64 10.63 -1.94 23.64
C HIS A 64 12.06 -2.48 23.73
N PHE A 65 12.30 -3.72 23.28
CA PHE A 65 13.62 -4.35 23.41
C PHE A 65 14.59 -4.06 22.26
N LYS A 66 14.09 -3.61 21.10
CA LYS A 66 14.94 -3.44 19.91
C LYS A 66 15.19 -2.00 19.48
N GLY A 67 14.38 -1.05 19.96
CA GLY A 67 14.46 0.36 19.54
C GLY A 67 13.82 0.58 18.18
#